data_AF-A0A533Q9W2-F1
#
_entry.id   AF-A0A533Q9W2-F1
#
_cell.length_a   1.000
_cell.length_b   1.000
_cell.length_c   1.000
_cell.angle_alpha   90.00
_cell.angle_beta   90.00
_cell.angle_gamma   90.00
#
_symmetry.space_group_name_H-M   'P 1'
#
loop_
_entity.id
_entity.type
_entity.pdbx_description
1 polymer ?
#
loop_
_entity_poly.entity_id
_entity_poly.type
_entity_poly.pdbx_seq_one_letter_code
_entity_poly.pdbx_strand_id
1 'polypeptide(L)'
;MHARNGDGALKYNAGNIAVHIMDIDFLERIYQIVNALPCHAALKKVSCLDEKGDMVNPEKNNAVKFESFIFDILRYVKQGIVMEVLREEEFSPVKNLEGNDSPATAKRDMVNLFGRWLCNTGISIPIDSQGNVIGLIEISPHFALDEEELRSKIHTQVQFDGLLNL
;
A
#
# COMPACT_ATOMS: atom_id res chain seq x y z
N MET A 1 8.06 21.64 9.61
CA MET A 1 9.29 21.00 10.15
C MET A 1 8.88 19.70 10.81
N HIS A 2 9.48 18.56 10.46
CA HIS A 2 9.13 17.25 11.05
C HIS A 2 9.90 17.00 12.33
N ALA A 3 9.30 16.30 13.30
CA ALA A 3 9.97 15.88 14.53
C ALA A 3 11.03 14.81 14.22
N ARG A 4 12.25 15.01 14.72
CA ARG A 4 13.40 14.12 14.51
C ARG A 4 14.09 13.76 15.83
N ASN A 5 14.74 12.60 15.84
CA ASN A 5 15.64 12.17 16.91
C ASN A 5 17.00 12.87 16.79
N GLY A 6 17.89 12.67 17.77
CA GLY A 6 19.23 13.29 17.79
C GLY A 6 20.15 12.82 16.65
N ASP A 7 19.86 11.66 16.06
CA ASP A 7 20.55 11.09 14.90
C ASP A 7 19.98 11.58 13.55
N GLY A 8 18.93 12.43 13.58
CA GLY A 8 18.26 12.94 12.40
C GLY A 8 17.17 12.03 11.83
N ALA A 9 16.97 10.82 12.35
CA ALA A 9 15.85 9.96 11.95
C ALA A 9 14.49 10.57 12.33
N LEU A 10 13.42 10.20 11.63
CA LEU A 10 12.07 10.65 12.00
C LEU A 10 11.72 10.09 13.38
N LYS A 11 11.22 10.96 14.27
CA LYS A 11 10.80 10.55 15.62
C LYS A 11 9.59 9.61 15.59
N TYR A 12 8.74 9.78 14.59
CA TYR A 12 7.57 8.93 14.31
C TYR A 12 7.75 8.33 12.92
N ASN A 13 8.50 7.23 12.84
CA ASN A 13 8.89 6.57 11.58
C ASN A 13 8.03 5.35 11.23
N ALA A 14 7.22 4.83 12.15
CA ALA A 14 6.34 3.69 11.91
C ALA A 14 5.10 4.09 11.06
N GLY A 15 5.24 4.02 9.74
CA GLY A 15 4.15 4.29 8.80
C GLY A 15 3.13 3.14 8.73
N ASN A 16 1.86 3.42 8.96
CA ASN A 16 0.80 2.42 8.81
C ASN A 16 0.48 2.17 7.33
N ILE A 17 0.72 0.94 6.85
CA ILE A 17 0.39 0.50 5.49
C ILE A 17 -0.98 -0.19 5.35
N ALA A 18 -1.78 -0.19 6.43
CA ALA A 18 -3.13 -0.77 6.49
C ALA A 18 -3.19 -2.30 6.29
N VAL A 19 -2.10 -3.00 6.62
CA VAL A 19 -2.05 -4.46 6.75
C VAL A 19 -2.01 -4.79 8.24
N HIS A 20 -3.03 -5.52 8.71
CA HIS A 20 -3.18 -5.84 10.13
C HIS A 20 -3.57 -7.31 10.29
N ILE A 21 -2.96 -7.98 11.27
CA ILE A 21 -3.36 -9.30 11.74
C ILE A 21 -4.02 -9.11 13.10
N MET A 22 -5.23 -9.64 13.26
CA MET A 22 -6.02 -9.47 14.47
C MET A 22 -6.57 -10.82 14.92
N ASP A 23 -6.50 -11.05 16.22
CA ASP A 23 -7.11 -12.19 16.88
C ASP A 23 -8.65 -12.08 16.85
N ILE A 24 -9.34 -13.21 16.60
CA ILE A 24 -10.80 -13.21 16.49
C ILE A 24 -11.44 -12.89 17.84
N ASP A 25 -10.97 -13.49 18.94
CA ASP A 25 -11.52 -13.22 20.27
C ASP A 25 -11.32 -11.74 20.65
N PHE A 26 -10.22 -11.12 20.22
CA PHE A 26 -10.05 -9.67 20.33
C PHE A 26 -11.16 -8.92 19.61
N LEU A 27 -11.44 -9.22 18.35
CA LEU A 27 -12.51 -8.56 17.59
C LEU A 27 -13.89 -8.77 18.23
N GLU A 28 -14.19 -9.97 18.73
CA GLU A 28 -15.43 -10.27 19.44
C GLU A 28 -15.59 -9.42 20.71
N ARG A 29 -14.52 -9.27 21.49
CA ARG A 29 -14.53 -8.38 22.67
C ARG A 29 -14.76 -6.92 22.29
N ILE A 30 -14.13 -6.45 21.22
CA ILE A 30 -14.29 -5.08 20.72
C ILE A 30 -15.72 -4.83 20.26
N TYR A 31 -16.35 -5.82 19.61
CA TYR A 31 -17.74 -5.73 19.17
C TYR A 31 -18.72 -5.51 20.33
N GLN A 32 -18.42 -6.02 21.54
CA GLN A 32 -19.26 -5.80 22.72
C GLN A 32 -19.11 -4.39 23.34
N ILE A 33 -18.11 -3.60 22.91
CA ILE A 33 -17.88 -2.26 23.44
C ILE A 33 -18.73 -1.25 22.67
N VAL A 34 -19.66 -0.60 23.38
CA VAL A 34 -20.43 0.51 22.83
C VAL A 34 -19.49 1.64 22.41
N ASN A 35 -19.63 2.11 21.17
CA ASN A 35 -18.79 3.17 20.59
C ASN A 35 -17.28 2.84 20.54
N ALA A 36 -16.93 1.56 20.34
CA ALA A 36 -15.53 1.15 20.18
C ALA A 36 -14.78 1.92 19.09
N LEU A 37 -15.49 2.29 18.02
CA LEU A 37 -15.01 3.09 16.92
C LEU A 37 -15.64 4.49 16.97
N PRO A 38 -14.87 5.54 17.29
CA PRO A 38 -15.39 6.91 17.24
C PRO A 38 -15.62 7.36 15.79
N CYS A 39 -16.55 8.30 15.61
CA CYS A 39 -16.76 8.98 14.33
C CYS A 39 -15.74 10.13 14.17
N HIS A 40 -15.07 10.15 13.04
CA HIS A 40 -14.24 11.25 12.57
C HIS A 40 -15.01 12.07 11.54
N ALA A 41 -14.93 13.38 11.65
CA ALA A 41 -15.60 14.30 10.73
C ALA A 41 -14.62 14.79 9.65
N ALA A 42 -14.99 14.58 8.38
CA ALA A 42 -14.27 15.11 7.23
C ALA A 42 -15.16 16.11 6.48
N LEU A 43 -14.68 17.35 6.32
CA LEU A 43 -15.35 18.35 5.50
C LEU A 43 -15.11 18.05 4.03
N LYS A 44 -16.17 17.93 3.24
CA LYS A 44 -16.11 17.57 1.82
C LYS A 44 -16.94 18.52 0.96
N LYS A 45 -16.53 18.65 -0.30
CA LYS A 45 -17.36 19.19 -1.39
C LYS A 45 -18.14 18.02 -1.97
N VAL A 46 -19.45 18.03 -1.79
CA VAL A 46 -20.34 16.95 -2.24
C VAL A 46 -21.39 17.57 -3.13
N SER A 47 -21.50 17.08 -4.37
CA SER A 47 -22.55 17.50 -5.29
C SER A 47 -23.92 17.28 -4.66
N CYS A 48 -24.78 18.29 -4.71
CA CYS A 48 -26.09 18.27 -4.06
C CYS A 48 -27.15 18.94 -4.93
N LEU A 49 -28.42 18.75 -4.58
CA LEU A 49 -29.52 19.48 -5.18
C LEU A 49 -29.73 20.80 -4.45
N ASP A 50 -29.98 21.88 -5.19
CA ASP A 50 -30.45 23.13 -4.62
C ASP A 50 -31.97 23.10 -4.31
N GLU A 51 -32.51 24.22 -3.84
CA GLU A 51 -33.94 24.35 -3.49
C GLU A 51 -34.88 24.18 -4.70
N LYS A 52 -34.37 24.32 -5.92
CA LYS A 52 -35.14 24.15 -7.17
C LYS A 52 -35.06 22.72 -7.70
N GLY A 53 -34.23 21.87 -7.09
CA GLY A 53 -33.97 20.52 -7.56
C GLY A 53 -32.92 20.45 -8.65
N ASP A 54 -32.11 21.51 -8.85
CA ASP A 54 -31.02 21.51 -9.83
C ASP A 54 -29.73 20.99 -9.19
N MET A 55 -28.93 20.23 -9.96
CA MET A 55 -27.63 19.72 -9.50
C MET A 55 -26.60 20.84 -9.38
N VAL A 56 -25.94 20.94 -8.22
CA VAL A 56 -24.90 21.92 -7.93
C VAL A 56 -23.60 21.22 -7.51
N ASN A 57 -22.48 21.68 -8.08
CA ASN A 57 -21.13 21.32 -7.65
C ASN A 57 -20.55 22.47 -6.82
N PRO A 58 -20.52 22.35 -5.48
CA PRO A 58 -20.20 23.46 -4.59
C PRO A 58 -18.71 23.85 -4.64
N GLU A 59 -18.43 25.16 -4.61
CA GLU A 59 -17.06 25.67 -4.61
C GLU A 59 -16.35 25.51 -3.26
N LYS A 60 -17.12 25.42 -2.16
CA LYS A 60 -16.65 25.25 -0.79
C LYS A 60 -17.18 23.95 -0.20
N ASN A 61 -16.57 23.48 0.89
CA ASN A 61 -17.09 22.33 1.62
C ASN A 61 -18.51 22.63 2.11
N ASN A 62 -19.45 21.76 1.77
CA ASN A 62 -20.87 21.87 2.08
C ASN A 62 -21.40 20.68 2.88
N ALA A 63 -20.59 19.62 3.08
CA ALA A 63 -21.00 18.42 3.78
C ALA A 63 -19.96 18.00 4.82
N VAL A 64 -20.46 17.34 5.88
CA VAL A 64 -19.64 16.59 6.84
C VAL A 64 -19.81 15.11 6.53
N LYS A 65 -18.74 14.44 6.15
CA LYS A 65 -18.69 12.99 6.03
C LYS A 65 -18.19 12.42 7.35
N PHE A 66 -18.96 11.53 7.96
CA PHE A 66 -18.52 10.77 9.13
C PHE A 66 -17.87 9.46 8.69
N GLU A 67 -16.68 9.18 9.21
CA GLU A 67 -15.92 7.96 8.93
C GLU A 67 -15.41 7.37 10.25
N SER A 68 -15.33 6.04 10.34
CA SER A 68 -14.62 5.34 11.42
C SER A 68 -13.32 4.77 10.89
N PHE A 69 -12.26 4.77 11.68
CA PHE A 69 -10.99 4.17 11.26
C PHE A 69 -10.75 2.83 11.94
N ILE A 70 -10.44 1.80 11.15
CA ILE A 70 -10.22 0.44 11.67
C ILE A 70 -9.15 0.41 12.77
N PHE A 71 -8.12 1.25 12.67
CA PHE A 71 -7.02 1.33 13.64
C PHE A 71 -7.38 2.11 14.92
N ASP A 72 -8.58 2.67 15.05
CA ASP A 72 -9.02 3.23 16.34
C ASP A 72 -9.13 2.16 17.42
N ILE A 73 -9.34 0.90 17.05
CA ILE A 73 -9.42 -0.22 17.99
C ILE A 73 -8.05 -0.55 18.62
N LEU A 74 -6.94 -0.05 18.05
CA LEU A 74 -5.59 -0.32 18.57
C LEU A 74 -5.42 0.20 20.01
N ARG A 75 -6.20 1.19 20.44
CA ARG A 75 -6.22 1.67 21.84
C ARG A 75 -6.61 0.60 22.86
N TYR A 76 -7.30 -0.46 22.42
CA TYR A 76 -7.74 -1.57 23.27
C TYR A 76 -6.77 -2.75 23.26
N VAL A 77 -5.71 -2.69 22.46
CA VAL A 77 -4.69 -3.74 22.38
C VAL A 77 -3.87 -3.72 23.67
N LYS A 78 -3.89 -4.84 24.41
CA LYS A 78 -3.06 -5.03 25.60
C LYS A 78 -1.66 -5.51 25.28
N GLN A 79 -1.54 -6.32 24.23
CA GLN A 79 -0.31 -6.92 23.74
C GLN A 79 -0.38 -6.91 22.22
N GLY A 80 0.61 -6.33 21.57
CA GLY A 80 0.67 -6.21 20.12
C GLY A 80 2.12 -6.17 19.66
N ILE A 81 2.30 -6.46 18.37
CA ILE A 81 3.58 -6.43 17.69
C ILE A 81 3.45 -5.46 16.53
N VAL A 82 4.50 -4.67 16.29
CA VAL A 82 4.65 -3.89 15.06
C VAL A 82 5.71 -4.60 14.23
N MET A 83 5.36 -4.97 13.01
CA MET A 83 6.28 -5.58 12.05
C MET A 83 6.63 -4.55 10.99
N GLU A 84 7.91 -4.21 10.91
CA GLU A 84 8.46 -3.37 9.84
C GLU A 84 8.76 -4.23 8.62
N VAL A 85 8.52 -3.66 7.44
CA VAL A 85 8.76 -4.30 6.15
C VAL A 85 9.46 -3.33 5.21
N LEU A 86 10.13 -3.86 4.19
CA LEU A 86 10.69 -3.07 3.10
C LEU A 86 9.56 -2.55 2.22
N ARG A 87 9.56 -1.24 1.95
CA ARG A 87 8.50 -0.59 1.17
C ARG A 87 8.42 -1.15 -0.24
N GLU A 88 9.58 -1.36 -0.86
CA GLU A 88 9.74 -1.85 -2.21
C GLU A 88 9.28 -3.30 -2.39
N GLU A 89 9.07 -4.04 -1.31
CA GLU A 89 8.56 -5.41 -1.32
C GLU A 89 7.05 -5.46 -1.02
N GLU A 90 6.57 -4.62 -0.10
CA GLU A 90 5.26 -4.82 0.52
C GLU A 90 4.29 -3.63 0.33
N PHE A 91 4.74 -2.50 -0.26
CA PHE A 91 3.91 -1.29 -0.31
C PHE A 91 4.12 -0.38 -1.53
N SER A 92 3.20 -0.47 -2.51
CA SER A 92 3.02 0.53 -3.57
C SER A 92 1.51 0.86 -3.78
N PRO A 93 0.99 1.89 -3.08
CA PRO A 93 -0.44 2.18 -3.09
C PRO A 93 -0.89 2.90 -4.37
N VAL A 94 -2.16 2.73 -4.74
CA VAL A 94 -2.83 3.51 -5.80
C VAL A 94 -3.89 4.40 -5.17
N LYS A 95 -3.62 5.70 -5.15
CA LYS A 95 -4.46 6.75 -4.54
C LYS A 95 -4.82 7.87 -5.52
N ASN A 96 -3.97 8.10 -6.50
CA ASN A 96 -4.09 9.18 -7.48
C ASN A 96 -4.19 8.63 -8.89
N LEU A 97 -4.81 9.38 -9.80
CA LEU A 97 -4.88 9.00 -11.22
C LEU A 97 -3.49 9.01 -11.87
N GLU A 98 -2.68 10.03 -11.56
CA GLU A 98 -1.33 10.22 -12.10
C GLU A 98 -0.38 10.71 -10.99
N GLY A 99 0.93 10.66 -11.27
CA GLY A 99 1.97 11.11 -10.34
C GLY A 99 2.27 10.10 -9.24
N ASN A 100 2.53 10.58 -8.03
CA ASN A 100 2.83 9.72 -6.87
C ASN A 100 1.63 8.86 -6.49
N ASP A 101 1.88 7.64 -6.00
CA ASP A 101 0.85 6.68 -5.60
C ASP A 101 -0.22 6.50 -6.70
N SER A 102 0.20 6.24 -7.94
CA SER A 102 -0.65 6.08 -9.13
C SER A 102 -0.52 4.68 -9.74
N PRO A 103 -1.40 4.30 -10.69
CA PRO A 103 -1.24 3.03 -11.40
C PRO A 103 0.12 2.88 -12.09
N ALA A 104 0.70 3.98 -12.57
CA ALA A 104 2.01 3.98 -13.21
C ALA A 104 3.13 3.66 -12.21
N THR A 105 3.10 4.24 -11.00
CA THR A 105 4.10 3.94 -9.96
C THR A 105 3.93 2.52 -9.44
N ALA A 106 2.70 2.07 -9.20
CA ALA A 106 2.44 0.70 -8.74
C ALA A 106 2.93 -0.36 -9.73
N LYS A 107 2.67 -0.16 -11.03
CA LYS A 107 3.18 -1.05 -12.08
C LYS A 107 4.70 -1.10 -12.09
N ARG A 108 5.36 0.07 -12.08
CA ARG A 108 6.83 0.15 -12.09
C ARG A 108 7.43 -0.54 -10.86
N ASP A 109 6.88 -0.28 -9.68
CA ASP A 109 7.40 -0.84 -8.43
C ASP A 109 7.26 -2.39 -8.40
N MET A 110 6.14 -2.92 -8.93
CA MET A 110 5.94 -4.37 -9.10
C MET A 110 6.92 -4.99 -10.13
N VAL A 111 7.14 -4.33 -11.27
CA VAL A 111 8.15 -4.78 -12.24
C VAL A 111 9.54 -4.78 -11.61
N ASN A 112 9.87 -3.76 -10.82
CA ASN A 112 11.15 -3.68 -10.11
C ASN A 112 11.27 -4.79 -9.05
N LEU A 113 10.19 -5.15 -8.35
CA LEU A 113 10.15 -6.29 -7.42
C LEU A 113 10.52 -7.59 -8.12
N PHE A 114 9.84 -7.93 -9.20
CA PHE A 114 10.12 -9.16 -9.95
C PHE A 114 11.51 -9.13 -10.62
N GLY A 115 11.96 -7.97 -11.08
CA GLY A 115 13.32 -7.79 -11.57
C GLY A 115 14.37 -8.14 -10.51
N ARG A 116 14.17 -7.70 -9.25
CA ARG A 116 15.07 -8.08 -8.14
C ARG A 116 15.03 -9.58 -7.86
N TRP A 117 13.85 -10.18 -7.82
CA TRP A 117 13.72 -11.63 -7.62
C TRP A 117 14.49 -12.42 -8.68
N LEU A 118 14.37 -12.07 -9.96
CA LEU A 118 15.08 -12.71 -11.06
C LEU A 118 16.61 -12.47 -11.02
N CYS A 119 17.05 -11.26 -10.68
CA CYS A 119 18.46 -10.98 -10.42
C CYS A 119 19.02 -11.90 -9.34
N ASN A 120 18.26 -12.13 -8.27
CA ASN A 120 18.67 -13.00 -7.18
C ASN A 120 18.72 -14.49 -7.57
N THR A 121 18.13 -14.89 -8.70
CA THR A 121 18.30 -16.24 -9.30
C THR A 121 19.43 -16.32 -10.33
N GLY A 122 20.19 -15.23 -10.53
CA GLY A 122 21.29 -15.14 -11.49
C GLY A 122 20.90 -14.70 -12.90
N ILE A 123 19.64 -14.31 -13.13
CA ILE A 123 19.20 -13.79 -14.42
C ILE A 123 19.53 -12.30 -14.50
N SER A 124 20.22 -11.87 -15.55
CA SER A 124 20.58 -10.47 -15.73
C SER A 124 19.38 -9.63 -16.17
N ILE A 125 18.93 -8.69 -15.33
CA ILE A 125 17.86 -7.74 -15.67
C ILE A 125 18.45 -6.32 -15.86
N PRO A 126 18.28 -5.69 -17.03
CA PRO A 126 18.79 -4.35 -17.30
C PRO A 126 18.00 -3.30 -16.51
N ILE A 127 18.71 -2.29 -16.00
CA ILE A 127 18.13 -1.16 -15.26
C ILE A 127 18.56 0.17 -15.86
N ASP A 128 17.72 1.20 -15.70
CA ASP A 128 18.02 2.58 -16.09
C ASP A 128 18.89 3.30 -15.06
N SER A 129 19.23 4.56 -15.33
CA SER A 129 20.05 5.40 -14.42
C SER A 129 19.36 5.73 -13.09
N GLN A 130 18.05 5.48 -12.97
CA GLN A 130 17.27 5.66 -11.76
C GLN A 130 17.06 4.34 -11.00
N GLY A 131 17.61 3.22 -11.50
CA GLY A 131 17.48 1.91 -10.89
C GLY A 131 16.19 1.17 -11.23
N ASN A 132 15.43 1.61 -12.24
CA ASN A 132 14.22 0.91 -12.69
C ASN A 132 14.54 -0.09 -13.79
N VAL A 133 13.84 -1.22 -13.80
CA VAL A 133 13.95 -2.23 -14.86
C VAL A 133 13.61 -1.63 -16.22
N ILE A 134 14.46 -1.92 -17.21
CA ILE A 134 14.22 -1.58 -18.62
C ILE A 134 13.49 -2.76 -19.28
N GLY A 135 12.16 -2.69 -19.25
CA GLY A 135 11.27 -3.68 -19.87
C GLY A 135 10.07 -3.98 -18.98
N LEU A 136 9.36 -5.07 -19.28
CA LEU A 136 8.16 -5.48 -18.55
C LEU A 136 8.33 -6.90 -18.03
N ILE A 137 8.12 -7.06 -16.72
CA ILE A 137 8.18 -8.35 -16.04
C ILE A 137 6.88 -8.51 -15.25
N GLU A 138 6.22 -9.64 -15.45
CA GLU A 138 5.07 -10.07 -14.66
C GLU A 138 5.29 -11.52 -14.23
N ILE A 139 5.16 -11.78 -12.94
CA ILE A 139 5.20 -13.14 -12.38
C ILE A 139 3.84 -13.36 -11.73
N SER A 140 3.09 -14.31 -12.27
CA SER A 140 1.79 -14.68 -11.73
C SER A 140 1.97 -15.29 -10.34
N PRO A 141 1.14 -14.93 -9.34
CA PRO A 141 1.12 -15.61 -8.05
C PRO A 141 0.77 -17.10 -8.15
N HIS A 142 0.20 -17.57 -9.27
CA HIS A 142 0.03 -19.01 -9.54
C HIS A 142 1.35 -19.69 -9.93
N PHE A 143 2.29 -18.95 -10.52
CA PHE A 143 3.61 -19.45 -10.83
C PHE A 143 4.51 -19.41 -9.59
N ALA A 144 4.62 -18.26 -8.93
CA ALA A 144 5.36 -18.12 -7.67
C ALA A 144 4.75 -17.01 -6.80
N LEU A 145 4.50 -17.33 -5.54
CA LEU A 145 3.97 -16.40 -4.54
C LEU A 145 5.05 -15.45 -4.01
N ASP A 146 6.28 -15.93 -3.89
CA ASP A 146 7.42 -15.20 -3.35
C ASP A 146 8.72 -15.54 -4.10
N GLU A 147 9.81 -14.86 -3.72
CA GLU A 147 11.13 -15.07 -4.31
C GLU A 147 11.66 -16.50 -4.12
N GLU A 148 11.37 -17.13 -2.98
CA GLU A 148 11.85 -18.47 -2.66
C GLU A 148 11.19 -19.50 -3.59
N GLU A 149 9.87 -19.39 -3.77
CA GLU A 149 9.13 -20.23 -4.69
C GLU A 149 9.58 -20.00 -6.13
N LEU A 150 9.79 -18.74 -6.54
CA LEU A 150 10.33 -18.42 -7.87
C LEU A 150 11.66 -19.13 -8.09
N ARG A 151 12.59 -19.00 -7.14
CA ARG A 151 13.92 -19.61 -7.17
C ARG A 151 13.85 -21.13 -7.30
N SER A 152 12.86 -21.77 -6.69
CA SER A 152 12.67 -23.22 -6.77
C SER A 152 12.17 -23.70 -8.14
N LYS A 153 11.46 -22.83 -8.88
CA LYS A 153 10.78 -23.17 -10.14
C LYS A 153 11.54 -22.71 -11.38
N ILE A 154 12.29 -21.61 -11.28
CA ILE A 154 12.86 -20.98 -12.47
C ILE A 154 14.10 -21.72 -12.97
N HIS A 155 14.16 -21.93 -14.28
CA HIS A 155 15.34 -22.48 -14.94
C HIS A 155 16.32 -21.33 -15.28
N THR A 156 17.60 -21.50 -15.00
CA THR A 156 18.65 -20.49 -15.25
C THR A 156 18.87 -20.15 -16.73
N GLN A 157 18.19 -20.84 -17.65
CA GLN A 157 18.22 -20.57 -19.09
C GLN A 157 17.23 -19.49 -19.54
N VAL A 158 16.36 -18.99 -18.66
CA VAL A 158 15.47 -17.86 -18.97
C VAL A 158 16.32 -16.63 -19.30
N GLN A 159 16.16 -16.10 -20.51
CA GLN A 159 16.77 -14.85 -20.94
C GLN A 159 15.71 -13.76 -21.01
N PHE A 160 16.03 -12.58 -20.49
CA PHE A 160 15.15 -11.42 -20.55
C PHE A 160 15.45 -10.59 -21.79
N ASP A 161 14.47 -10.46 -22.68
CA ASP A 161 14.56 -9.72 -23.95
C ASP A 161 13.75 -8.41 -23.95
N GLY A 162 13.28 -7.99 -22.77
CA GLY A 162 12.45 -6.80 -22.56
C GLY A 162 11.00 -7.10 -22.20
N LEU A 163 10.53 -8.35 -22.37
CA LEU A 163 9.21 -8.79 -21.92
C LEU A 163 9.29 -10.20 -21.33
N LEU A 164 8.84 -10.36 -20.08
CA LEU A 164 8.77 -11.66 -19.43
C LEU A 164 7.46 -11.80 -18.67
N ASN A 165 6.72 -12.87 -18.97
CA ASN A 165 5.50 -13.24 -18.25
C ASN A 165 5.65 -14.70 -17.83
N LEU A 166 5.56 -14.96 -16.53
CA LEU A 166 5.68 -16.29 -15.92
C LEU A 166 4.39 -16.69 -15.20
#